data_AF-A0A285R3L1-F1
#
_entry.id   AF-A0A285R3L1-F1
#
_cell.length_a   1.000
_cell.length_b   1.000
_cell.length_c   1.000
_cell.angle_alpha   90.00
_cell.angle_beta   90.00
_cell.angle_gamma   90.00
#
_symmetry.space_group_name_H-M   'P 1'
#
loop_
_entity.id
_entity.type
_entity.pdbx_description
1 polymer ?
#
loop_
_entity_poly.entity_id
_entity_poly.type
_entity_poly.pdbx_seq_one_letter_code
_entity_poly.pdbx_strand_id
1 'polypeptide(L)'
;MRKRENEEATRAEAGREARHAAAQAGHPRSGLLGLQATVGNAAVVQMLRRAGHGPDEKGHRHGDGCGHEGPAVRRAAAPAVQRSSVHQVLRGPGRPLDQAIRTDMESRLGADFSDVRIHTGAAARASAAEVGARAYTSGNHVVIGEGGGDAHTLAHELTHVIQQRRGPVSGTDNGNGLSVSDPTDRFEREAEANARAVMSRPAPQASSDVQRAPGPGNGTAGVAQAPLQRTLAAGLAKGTPVVKHTDEGDVEGQTILSFGFGSYLISEGADGKKPRASLKDKSWGTVADRETSRAEYEAARALELDPAVLAAKQKQKDLDLGENYLSADYRRINPLLAALGQVGFTPSEIATPGFSYKSKEREVLDTWRSVAMARGYADEQSTAAWDEKHLADTFDIFARINGVWDDFTTPPANADGNVVRGDSKHMYDSFGGILKQQESHPEGGYVSVDQTIEWPAILSTTYGDPLTHTYVAGKEIVWEFGLPEGHRGRALGRNNQSEAEMTFPIGTKIHITRILVRSGDFRQEKSTKYGESAAVIVFADILAGE
;
A
#
# COMPACT_ATOMS: atom_id res chain seq x y z
N MET A 1 -76.97 9.13 7.19
CA MET A 1 -76.18 8.80 5.97
C MET A 1 -74.84 9.57 5.89
N ARG A 2 -74.31 10.11 7.00
CA ARG A 2 -73.02 10.84 7.11
C ARG A 2 -71.99 10.08 7.97
N LYS A 3 -71.98 8.75 7.86
CA LYS A 3 -71.03 7.89 8.60
C LYS A 3 -70.35 6.82 7.73
N ARG A 4 -70.57 6.86 6.41
CA ARG A 4 -69.85 6.01 5.44
C ARG A 4 -68.90 6.80 4.51
N GLU A 5 -69.06 8.12 4.40
CA GLU A 5 -68.15 8.97 3.60
C GLU A 5 -66.83 9.31 4.33
N ASN A 6 -66.76 9.11 5.66
CA ASN A 6 -65.53 9.35 6.45
C ASN A 6 -64.62 8.12 6.59
N GLU A 7 -65.05 6.94 6.12
CA GLU A 7 -64.22 5.73 6.07
C GLU A 7 -63.52 5.56 4.71
N GLU A 8 -64.01 6.22 3.64
CA GLU A 8 -63.31 6.25 2.35
C GLU A 8 -62.23 7.35 2.28
N ALA A 9 -62.38 8.46 3.00
CA ALA A 9 -61.37 9.52 3.05
C ALA A 9 -60.10 9.08 3.82
N THR A 10 -60.26 8.32 4.92
CA THR A 10 -59.12 7.78 5.69
C THR A 10 -58.44 6.59 5.02
N ARG A 11 -59.12 5.91 4.08
CA ARG A 11 -58.52 4.84 3.27
C ARG A 11 -57.76 5.36 2.04
N ALA A 12 -58.09 6.56 1.56
CA ALA A 12 -57.40 7.20 0.45
C ALA A 12 -56.09 7.91 0.85
N GLU A 13 -55.96 8.35 2.11
CA GLU A 13 -54.70 8.88 2.67
C GLU A 13 -53.72 7.78 3.08
N ALA A 14 -54.20 6.70 3.72
CA ALA A 14 -53.38 5.52 4.02
C ALA A 14 -52.85 4.82 2.75
N GLY A 15 -53.56 4.96 1.61
CA GLY A 15 -53.12 4.46 0.31
C GLY A 15 -52.12 5.35 -0.43
N ARG A 16 -51.92 6.60 -0.03
CA ARG A 16 -50.92 7.52 -0.64
C ARG A 16 -49.62 7.59 0.15
N GLU A 17 -49.65 7.45 1.48
CA GLU A 17 -48.41 7.29 2.27
C GLU A 17 -47.77 5.91 2.06
N ALA A 18 -48.57 4.84 1.87
CA ALA A 18 -48.04 3.52 1.52
C ALA A 18 -47.45 3.44 0.10
N ARG A 19 -47.76 4.40 -0.79
CA ARG A 19 -47.17 4.47 -2.14
C ARG A 19 -45.93 5.35 -2.23
N HIS A 20 -45.66 6.17 -1.20
CA HIS A 20 -44.38 6.90 -1.09
C HIS A 20 -43.36 6.21 -0.17
N ALA A 21 -43.76 5.31 0.72
CA ALA A 21 -42.84 4.51 1.54
C ALA A 21 -42.29 3.24 0.84
N ALA A 22 -42.89 2.79 -0.27
CA ALA A 22 -42.46 1.58 -0.99
C ALA A 22 -41.53 1.87 -2.20
N ALA A 23 -41.11 3.12 -2.43
CA ALA A 23 -40.21 3.51 -3.51
C ALA A 23 -38.77 3.87 -3.05
N GLN A 24 -38.42 3.56 -1.81
CA GLN A 24 -37.04 3.70 -1.28
C GLN A 24 -36.41 2.37 -0.86
N ALA A 25 -36.95 1.24 -1.32
CA ALA A 25 -36.22 -0.04 -1.32
C ALA A 25 -35.23 -0.06 -2.49
N GLY A 26 -34.15 0.72 -2.35
CA GLY A 26 -33.03 0.74 -3.27
C GLY A 26 -32.27 -0.58 -3.23
N HIS A 27 -32.41 -1.36 -4.30
CA HIS A 27 -31.55 -2.42 -4.83
C HIS A 27 -30.32 -2.88 -4.01
N PRO A 28 -30.02 -4.20 -3.95
CA PRO A 28 -28.89 -4.81 -3.23
C PRO A 28 -27.48 -4.38 -3.71
N ARG A 29 -27.39 -3.44 -4.65
CA ARG A 29 -26.15 -2.86 -5.17
C ARG A 29 -25.62 -1.68 -4.32
N SER A 30 -26.47 -0.99 -3.58
CA SER A 30 -26.03 0.17 -2.76
C SER A 30 -25.37 -0.24 -1.44
N GLY A 31 -25.74 -1.38 -0.85
CA GLY A 31 -25.09 -1.90 0.36
C GLY A 31 -23.67 -2.42 0.11
N LEU A 32 -23.42 -3.00 -1.07
CA LEU A 32 -22.10 -3.50 -1.47
C LEU A 32 -21.10 -2.36 -1.71
N LEU A 33 -21.54 -1.24 -2.28
CA LEU A 33 -20.71 -0.05 -2.49
C LEU A 33 -20.32 0.65 -1.17
N GLY A 34 -21.20 0.62 -0.16
CA GLY A 34 -20.87 1.09 1.19
C GLY A 34 -19.88 0.18 1.92
N LEU A 35 -20.01 -1.14 1.76
CA LEU A 35 -19.05 -2.13 2.27
C LEU A 35 -17.68 -2.04 1.56
N GLN A 36 -17.66 -1.79 0.24
CA GLN A 36 -16.42 -1.59 -0.54
C GLN A 36 -15.61 -0.39 -0.07
N ALA A 37 -16.26 0.71 0.31
CA ALA A 37 -15.59 1.91 0.80
C ALA A 37 -14.99 1.76 2.21
N THR A 38 -15.39 0.71 2.96
CA THR A 38 -15.05 0.56 4.39
C THR A 38 -14.13 -0.64 4.65
N VAL A 39 -14.19 -1.71 3.84
CA VAL A 39 -13.48 -2.98 4.09
C VAL A 39 -12.57 -3.40 2.91
N GLY A 40 -12.58 -2.64 1.81
CA GLY A 40 -11.78 -2.93 0.61
C GLY A 40 -12.31 -4.09 -0.24
N ASN A 41 -11.91 -4.11 -1.51
CA ASN A 41 -12.46 -5.02 -2.53
C ASN A 41 -12.13 -6.51 -2.27
N ALA A 42 -10.99 -6.81 -1.65
CA ALA A 42 -10.57 -8.17 -1.36
C ALA A 42 -11.51 -8.88 -0.36
N ALA A 43 -11.96 -8.18 0.68
CA ALA A 43 -12.87 -8.71 1.69
C ALA A 43 -14.29 -8.95 1.12
N VAL A 44 -14.75 -8.06 0.24
CA VAL A 44 -16.05 -8.18 -0.45
C VAL A 44 -16.07 -9.38 -1.39
N VAL A 45 -14.99 -9.61 -2.13
CA VAL A 45 -14.84 -10.79 -3.00
C VAL A 45 -14.81 -12.09 -2.18
N GLN A 46 -14.17 -12.10 -1.01
CA GLN A 46 -14.15 -13.27 -0.14
C GLN A 46 -15.51 -13.55 0.53
N MET A 47 -16.28 -12.51 0.88
CA MET A 47 -17.67 -12.64 1.34
C MET A 47 -18.59 -13.21 0.25
N LEU A 48 -18.46 -12.74 -0.99
CA LEU A 48 -19.24 -13.27 -2.11
C LEU A 48 -18.89 -14.74 -2.43
N ARG A 49 -17.62 -15.14 -2.27
CA ARG A 49 -17.20 -16.54 -2.38
C ARG A 49 -17.77 -17.42 -1.25
N ARG A 50 -17.83 -16.92 -0.02
CA ARG A 50 -18.41 -17.65 1.12
C ARG A 50 -19.93 -17.79 1.02
N ALA A 51 -20.62 -16.80 0.46
CA ALA A 51 -22.07 -16.88 0.21
C ALA A 51 -22.46 -17.92 -0.86
N GLY A 52 -21.50 -18.43 -1.64
CA GLY A 52 -21.72 -19.42 -2.70
C GLY A 52 -21.53 -20.89 -2.30
N HIS A 53 -21.04 -21.19 -1.10
CA HIS A 53 -20.75 -22.57 -0.68
C HIS A 53 -21.17 -22.82 0.79
N GLY A 54 -22.30 -23.52 0.97
CA GLY A 54 -22.66 -24.12 2.25
C GLY A 54 -21.83 -25.39 2.54
N PRO A 55 -21.61 -25.76 3.81
CA PRO A 55 -20.75 -26.88 4.17
C PRO A 55 -21.54 -28.18 4.23
N ASP A 56 -21.12 -29.19 3.47
CA ASP A 56 -21.37 -30.60 3.76
C ASP A 56 -20.11 -31.39 3.37
N GLU A 57 -19.16 -31.48 4.30
CA GLU A 57 -18.10 -32.50 4.28
C GLU A 57 -18.68 -33.82 4.78
N LYS A 58 -18.68 -34.87 3.96
CA LYS A 58 -18.34 -36.23 4.41
C LYS A 58 -17.64 -36.97 3.28
N GLY A 59 -16.37 -37.31 3.49
CA GLY A 59 -15.60 -38.11 2.54
C GLY A 59 -16.24 -39.46 2.24
N HIS A 60 -16.21 -39.85 0.97
CA HIS A 60 -16.46 -41.22 0.54
C HIS A 60 -15.45 -41.56 -0.56
N ARG A 61 -14.73 -42.67 -0.38
CA ARG A 61 -13.76 -43.21 -1.34
C ARG A 61 -14.51 -43.89 -2.49
N HIS A 62 -14.04 -43.68 -3.72
CA HIS A 62 -14.55 -44.40 -4.88
C HIS A 62 -14.00 -45.83 -4.91
N GLY A 63 -14.90 -46.81 -4.82
CA GLY A 63 -14.69 -48.17 -5.30
C GLY A 63 -15.50 -48.41 -6.57
N ASP A 64 -15.05 -49.36 -7.39
CA ASP A 64 -15.66 -49.75 -8.66
C ASP A 64 -17.09 -50.28 -8.44
N GLY A 65 -18.10 -49.43 -8.65
CA GLY A 65 -19.49 -49.89 -8.66
C GLY A 65 -20.53 -48.92 -8.11
N CYS A 66 -20.55 -47.66 -8.55
CA CYS A 66 -21.75 -46.85 -8.39
C CYS A 66 -22.26 -46.40 -9.76
N GLY A 67 -23.14 -47.24 -10.33
CA GLY A 67 -23.83 -46.99 -11.57
C GLY A 67 -25.00 -46.03 -11.38
N HIS A 68 -25.04 -45.02 -12.24
CA HIS A 68 -26.28 -44.33 -12.61
C HIS A 68 -26.34 -44.24 -14.13
N GLU A 69 -26.95 -45.26 -14.73
CA GLU A 69 -27.42 -45.26 -16.12
C GLU A 69 -28.80 -44.58 -16.17
N GLY A 70 -28.95 -43.57 -17.03
CA GLY A 70 -30.20 -42.83 -17.27
C GLY A 70 -29.96 -41.59 -18.14
N PRO A 71 -30.93 -41.16 -18.98
CA PRO A 71 -30.69 -40.89 -20.41
C PRO A 71 -30.13 -39.50 -20.75
N ALA A 72 -29.52 -39.44 -21.94
CA ALA A 72 -28.85 -38.30 -22.56
C ALA A 72 -29.65 -36.99 -22.51
N VAL A 73 -29.27 -36.11 -21.57
CA VAL A 73 -29.53 -34.66 -21.66
C VAL A 73 -28.22 -33.99 -22.06
N ARG A 74 -28.31 -33.14 -23.08
CA ARG A 74 -27.19 -32.43 -23.72
C ARG A 74 -26.20 -31.91 -22.69
N ARG A 75 -24.92 -32.30 -22.85
CA ARG A 75 -23.76 -31.80 -22.10
C ARG A 75 -23.75 -30.26 -22.16
N ALA A 76 -24.30 -29.62 -21.14
CA ALA A 76 -23.86 -28.28 -20.77
C ALA A 76 -22.40 -28.44 -20.34
N ALA A 77 -21.53 -27.63 -20.92
CA ALA A 77 -20.11 -27.61 -20.59
C ALA A 77 -19.94 -27.55 -19.06
N ALA A 78 -19.02 -28.36 -18.53
CA ALA A 78 -18.48 -28.19 -17.19
C ALA A 78 -18.19 -26.69 -16.96
N PRO A 79 -18.33 -26.14 -15.74
CA PRO A 79 -17.87 -24.79 -15.48
C PRO A 79 -16.38 -24.79 -15.82
N ALA A 80 -16.05 -24.14 -16.93
CA ALA A 80 -14.67 -23.88 -17.28
C ALA A 80 -14.06 -23.21 -16.06
N VAL A 81 -12.92 -23.72 -15.59
CA VAL A 81 -11.97 -22.99 -14.76
C VAL A 81 -12.05 -21.53 -15.20
N GLN A 82 -12.61 -20.67 -14.35
CA GLN A 82 -13.00 -19.32 -14.72
C GLN A 82 -11.71 -18.55 -15.02
N ARG A 83 -11.28 -18.59 -16.28
CA ARG A 83 -10.19 -17.78 -16.80
C ARG A 83 -10.61 -16.34 -16.50
N SER A 84 -9.83 -15.63 -15.68
CA SER A 84 -10.16 -14.25 -15.26
C SER A 84 -10.64 -13.44 -16.46
N SER A 85 -11.81 -12.82 -16.34
CA SER A 85 -12.44 -12.05 -17.42
C SER A 85 -11.53 -10.92 -17.95
N VAL A 86 -10.59 -10.47 -17.11
CA VAL A 86 -9.51 -9.54 -17.43
C VAL A 86 -8.69 -10.01 -18.63
N HIS A 87 -8.15 -11.24 -18.60
CA HIS A 87 -7.36 -11.76 -19.72
C HIS A 87 -8.18 -11.96 -21.00
N GLN A 88 -9.48 -12.22 -20.87
CA GLN A 88 -10.37 -12.34 -22.03
C GLN A 88 -10.62 -10.99 -22.71
N VAL A 89 -10.87 -9.93 -21.92
CA VAL A 89 -11.07 -8.57 -22.44
C VAL A 89 -9.78 -8.03 -23.06
N LEU A 90 -8.64 -8.21 -22.39
CA LEU A 90 -7.34 -7.71 -22.87
C LEU A 90 -6.84 -8.38 -24.16
N ARG A 91 -7.27 -9.61 -24.46
CA ARG A 91 -6.99 -10.30 -25.73
C ARG A 91 -7.82 -9.77 -26.91
N GLY A 92 -8.86 -8.99 -26.65
CA GLY A 92 -9.62 -8.31 -27.68
C GLY A 92 -8.81 -7.17 -28.32
N PRO A 93 -9.15 -6.75 -29.56
CA PRO A 93 -8.42 -5.69 -30.25
C PRO A 93 -8.55 -4.30 -29.59
N GLY A 94 -9.59 -4.08 -28.77
CA GLY A 94 -9.98 -2.76 -28.28
C GLY A 94 -10.28 -1.77 -29.41
N ARG A 95 -10.57 -0.52 -29.06
CA ARG A 95 -10.67 0.60 -30.01
C ARG A 95 -9.54 1.59 -29.74
N PRO A 96 -8.96 2.25 -30.76
CA PRO A 96 -8.04 3.35 -30.50
C PRO A 96 -8.76 4.44 -29.68
N LEU A 97 -8.02 5.13 -28.83
CA LEU A 97 -8.52 6.31 -28.14
C LEU A 97 -9.02 7.33 -29.18
N ASP A 98 -10.21 7.91 -28.94
CA ASP A 98 -10.82 8.89 -29.85
C ASP A 98 -9.86 10.06 -30.12
N GLN A 99 -9.79 10.54 -31.37
CA GLN A 99 -8.77 11.51 -31.77
C GLN A 99 -8.85 12.83 -31.00
N ALA A 100 -10.05 13.32 -30.69
CA ALA A 100 -10.22 14.57 -29.96
C ALA A 100 -9.81 14.40 -28.50
N ILE A 101 -10.24 13.31 -27.87
CA ILE A 101 -9.88 12.96 -26.49
C ILE A 101 -8.38 12.69 -26.37
N ARG A 102 -7.80 11.97 -27.34
CA ARG A 102 -6.37 11.69 -27.41
C ARG A 102 -5.60 13.00 -27.50
N THR A 103 -5.94 13.88 -28.42
CA THR A 103 -5.23 15.18 -28.57
C THR A 103 -5.30 16.02 -27.29
N ASP A 104 -6.47 16.08 -26.63
CA ASP A 104 -6.63 16.77 -25.35
C ASP A 104 -5.79 16.14 -24.24
N MET A 105 -5.81 14.80 -24.11
CA MET A 105 -5.07 14.08 -23.08
C MET A 105 -3.55 14.08 -23.33
N GLU A 106 -3.10 13.93 -24.57
CA GLU A 106 -1.68 14.07 -24.95
C GLU A 106 -1.18 15.48 -24.67
N SER A 107 -2.00 16.50 -24.98
CA SER A 107 -1.69 17.88 -24.64
C SER A 107 -1.58 18.09 -23.13
N ARG A 108 -2.47 17.49 -22.34
CA ARG A 108 -2.50 17.63 -20.87
C ARG A 108 -1.41 16.84 -20.13
N LEU A 109 -1.15 15.61 -20.56
CA LEU A 109 -0.26 14.66 -19.89
C LEU A 109 1.15 14.61 -20.50
N GLY A 110 1.36 15.18 -21.69
CA GLY A 110 2.67 15.29 -22.32
C GLY A 110 3.27 13.95 -22.77
N ALA A 111 2.43 12.97 -23.08
CA ALA A 111 2.81 11.64 -23.56
C ALA A 111 2.03 11.30 -24.84
N ASP A 112 2.57 10.38 -25.66
CA ASP A 112 1.88 9.83 -26.84
C ASP A 112 0.97 8.67 -26.42
N PHE A 113 -0.30 8.72 -26.81
CA PHE A 113 -1.31 7.70 -26.53
C PHE A 113 -1.87 7.07 -27.82
N SER A 114 -1.16 7.19 -28.94
CA SER A 114 -1.58 6.66 -30.24
C SER A 114 -1.72 5.12 -30.27
N ASP A 115 -1.02 4.42 -29.39
CA ASP A 115 -1.03 2.97 -29.21
C ASP A 115 -2.02 2.49 -28.13
N VAL A 116 -2.69 3.40 -27.41
CA VAL A 116 -3.65 3.07 -26.36
C VAL A 116 -4.92 2.45 -26.94
N ARG A 117 -5.36 1.34 -26.32
CA ARG A 117 -6.56 0.58 -26.69
C ARG A 117 -7.61 0.65 -25.59
N ILE A 118 -8.73 1.27 -25.92
CA ILE A 118 -9.90 1.40 -25.05
C ILE A 118 -10.84 0.22 -25.25
N HIS A 119 -11.15 -0.48 -24.15
CA HIS A 119 -12.13 -1.55 -24.12
C HIS A 119 -13.41 -1.07 -23.47
N THR A 120 -14.47 -1.02 -24.26
CA THR A 120 -15.82 -0.63 -23.84
C THR A 120 -16.80 -1.71 -24.29
N GLY A 121 -17.76 -2.08 -23.46
CA GLY A 121 -18.77 -3.09 -23.81
C GLY A 121 -19.20 -3.93 -22.61
N ALA A 122 -20.14 -4.86 -22.81
CA ALA A 122 -20.66 -5.68 -21.73
C ALA A 122 -19.56 -6.50 -21.02
N ALA A 123 -18.64 -7.09 -21.79
CA ALA A 123 -17.51 -7.84 -21.24
C ALA A 123 -16.51 -6.96 -20.47
N ALA A 124 -16.21 -5.75 -20.97
CA ALA A 124 -15.36 -4.78 -20.29
C ALA A 124 -15.97 -4.31 -18.96
N ARG A 125 -17.28 -4.03 -18.93
CA ARG A 125 -17.99 -3.65 -17.70
C ARG A 125 -18.01 -4.77 -16.67
N ALA A 126 -18.28 -6.00 -17.11
CA ALA A 126 -18.23 -7.17 -16.23
C ALA A 126 -16.83 -7.39 -15.66
N SER A 127 -15.78 -7.20 -16.47
CA SER A 127 -14.39 -7.33 -16.04
C SER A 127 -13.97 -6.25 -15.06
N ALA A 128 -14.33 -4.98 -15.30
CA ALA A 128 -14.07 -3.89 -14.36
C ALA A 128 -14.78 -4.11 -13.01
N ALA A 129 -16.02 -4.62 -13.04
CA ALA A 129 -16.74 -4.97 -11.82
C ALA A 129 -16.11 -6.15 -11.06
N GLU A 130 -15.55 -7.16 -11.75
CA GLU A 130 -14.86 -8.31 -11.14
C GLU A 130 -13.63 -7.87 -10.33
N VAL A 131 -12.91 -6.84 -10.78
CA VAL A 131 -11.78 -6.25 -10.06
C VAL A 131 -12.19 -5.08 -9.15
N GLY A 132 -13.48 -4.79 -9.03
CA GLY A 132 -14.02 -3.75 -8.17
C GLY A 132 -13.65 -2.32 -8.58
N ALA A 133 -13.42 -2.07 -9.87
CA ALA A 133 -12.97 -0.78 -10.39
C ALA A 133 -13.98 -0.15 -11.38
N ARG A 134 -13.97 1.18 -11.49
CA ARG A 134 -14.76 1.93 -12.48
C ARG A 134 -14.09 1.94 -13.85
N ALA A 135 -12.78 1.92 -13.86
CA ALA A 135 -11.91 1.64 -15.00
C ALA A 135 -10.61 1.01 -14.46
N TYR A 136 -9.80 0.40 -15.33
CA TYR A 136 -8.45 -0.03 -14.97
C TYR A 136 -7.53 -0.06 -16.19
N THR A 137 -6.21 -0.04 -15.93
CA THR A 137 -5.16 -0.04 -16.95
C THR A 137 -4.24 -1.25 -16.85
N SER A 138 -3.96 -1.87 -18.00
CA SER A 138 -2.98 -2.96 -18.14
C SER A 138 -2.17 -2.77 -19.42
N GLY A 139 -0.89 -2.46 -19.28
CA GLY A 139 0.01 -2.05 -20.35
C GLY A 139 -0.54 -0.83 -21.08
N ASN A 140 -0.83 -0.99 -22.37
CA ASN A 140 -1.43 0.05 -23.21
C ASN A 140 -2.96 -0.10 -23.34
N HIS A 141 -3.59 -0.98 -22.55
CA HIS A 141 -5.03 -1.19 -22.59
C HIS A 141 -5.72 -0.53 -21.40
N VAL A 142 -6.79 0.23 -21.68
CA VAL A 142 -7.66 0.81 -20.66
C VAL A 142 -9.04 0.19 -20.79
N VAL A 143 -9.56 -0.38 -19.70
CA VAL A 143 -10.87 -1.04 -19.64
C VAL A 143 -11.82 -0.14 -18.90
N ILE A 144 -12.92 0.26 -19.55
CA ILE A 144 -13.90 1.19 -18.99
C ILE A 144 -15.13 0.42 -18.51
N GLY A 145 -15.39 0.52 -17.20
CA GLY A 145 -16.54 -0.05 -16.50
C GLY A 145 -17.75 0.90 -16.46
N GLU A 146 -18.69 0.60 -15.58
CA GLU A 146 -19.86 1.45 -15.37
C GLU A 146 -19.45 2.73 -14.62
N GLY A 147 -19.75 3.90 -15.20
CA GLY A 147 -19.43 5.20 -14.60
C GLY A 147 -17.96 5.61 -14.66
N GLY A 148 -17.08 4.89 -15.39
CA GLY A 148 -15.65 5.22 -15.53
C GLY A 148 -15.26 5.94 -16.83
N GLY A 149 -16.23 6.43 -17.59
CA GLY A 149 -16.00 7.08 -18.89
C GLY A 149 -15.81 8.60 -18.81
N ASP A 150 -15.73 9.18 -17.62
CA ASP A 150 -15.51 10.61 -17.44
C ASP A 150 -14.04 11.00 -17.65
N ALA A 151 -13.80 12.29 -17.93
CA ALA A 151 -12.47 12.79 -18.27
C ALA A 151 -11.45 12.65 -17.13
N HIS A 152 -11.89 12.72 -15.88
CA HIS A 152 -11.01 12.58 -14.72
C HIS A 152 -10.54 11.13 -14.57
N THR A 153 -11.47 10.18 -14.61
CA THR A 153 -11.14 8.75 -14.61
C THR A 153 -10.23 8.41 -15.78
N LEU A 154 -10.50 8.92 -16.98
CA LEU A 154 -9.62 8.66 -18.12
C LEU A 154 -8.21 9.23 -17.95
N ALA A 155 -8.06 10.43 -17.37
CA ALA A 155 -6.76 11.01 -17.08
C ALA A 155 -5.96 10.23 -16.02
N HIS A 156 -6.66 9.67 -15.03
CA HIS A 156 -6.11 8.75 -14.04
C HIS A 156 -5.55 7.50 -14.71
N GLU A 157 -6.37 6.82 -15.53
CA GLU A 157 -5.97 5.61 -16.25
C GLU A 157 -4.81 5.84 -17.23
N LEU A 158 -4.82 6.94 -17.98
CA LEU A 158 -3.71 7.29 -18.88
C LEU A 158 -2.42 7.61 -18.12
N THR A 159 -2.49 8.04 -16.86
CA THR A 159 -1.30 8.18 -16.00
C THR A 159 -0.71 6.82 -15.67
N HIS A 160 -1.53 5.79 -15.42
CA HIS A 160 -1.05 4.42 -15.26
C HIS A 160 -0.39 3.85 -16.51
N VAL A 161 -0.87 4.20 -17.71
CA VAL A 161 -0.19 3.84 -18.97
C VAL A 161 1.25 4.40 -18.98
N ILE A 162 1.43 5.66 -18.59
CA ILE A 162 2.77 6.28 -18.50
C ILE A 162 3.64 5.58 -17.45
N GLN A 163 3.08 5.27 -16.27
CA GLN A 163 3.81 4.61 -15.19
C GLN A 163 4.29 3.21 -15.60
N GLN A 164 3.41 2.38 -16.18
CA GLN A 164 3.73 1.01 -16.59
C GLN A 164 4.76 0.96 -17.74
N ARG A 165 4.87 2.01 -18.56
CA ARG A 165 5.95 2.14 -19.57
C ARG A 165 7.33 2.36 -18.97
N ARG A 166 7.42 2.89 -17.74
CA ARG A 166 8.70 3.19 -17.06
C ARG A 166 9.27 1.99 -16.31
N GLY A 167 8.50 0.91 -16.15
CA GLY A 167 8.92 -0.33 -15.52
C GLY A 167 7.78 -1.03 -14.77
N PRO A 168 8.06 -2.19 -14.14
CA PRO A 168 7.06 -2.91 -13.34
C PRO A 168 6.52 -2.03 -12.22
N VAL A 169 5.19 -1.93 -12.14
CA VAL A 169 4.46 -1.23 -11.08
C VAL A 169 4.02 -2.28 -10.06
N SER A 170 4.33 -2.07 -8.79
CA SER A 170 3.90 -2.98 -7.71
C SER A 170 2.36 -3.05 -7.67
N GLY A 171 1.81 -4.25 -7.49
CA GLY A 171 0.39 -4.46 -7.27
C GLY A 171 0.18 -5.67 -6.37
N THR A 172 -0.94 -5.69 -5.66
CA THR A 172 -1.33 -6.76 -4.73
C THR A 172 -1.82 -7.97 -5.52
N ASP A 173 -1.22 -9.14 -5.30
CA ASP A 173 -1.69 -10.38 -5.93
C ASP A 173 -3.05 -10.78 -5.35
N ASN A 174 -4.06 -10.90 -6.22
CA ASN A 174 -5.41 -11.30 -5.82
C ASN A 174 -5.62 -12.82 -5.73
N GLY A 175 -4.53 -13.60 -5.79
CA GLY A 175 -4.52 -15.06 -5.67
C GLY A 175 -4.87 -15.81 -6.95
N ASN A 176 -5.03 -15.09 -8.07
CA ASN A 176 -5.28 -15.66 -9.40
C ASN A 176 -4.12 -15.38 -10.40
N GLY A 177 -2.96 -14.93 -9.92
CA GLY A 177 -1.82 -14.53 -10.76
C GLY A 177 -2.01 -13.19 -11.45
N LEU A 178 -2.93 -12.35 -10.93
CA LEU A 178 -3.19 -11.00 -11.39
C LEU A 178 -2.90 -10.02 -10.24
N SER A 179 -1.88 -9.18 -10.45
CA SER A 179 -1.57 -8.08 -9.54
C SER A 179 -2.45 -6.88 -9.83
N VAL A 180 -3.20 -6.43 -8.83
CA VAL A 180 -4.07 -5.25 -8.89
C VAL A 180 -3.51 -4.18 -7.96
N SER A 181 -3.37 -2.96 -8.45
CA SER A 181 -2.91 -1.81 -7.67
C SER A 181 -3.90 -1.49 -6.54
N ASP A 182 -3.39 -1.25 -5.33
CA ASP A 182 -4.21 -0.86 -4.19
C ASP A 182 -4.47 0.65 -4.21
N PRO A 183 -5.70 1.14 -3.95
CA PRO A 183 -6.02 2.59 -3.94
C PRO A 183 -5.11 3.43 -3.03
N THR A 184 -4.44 2.82 -2.06
CA THR A 184 -3.50 3.46 -1.14
C THR A 184 -2.03 3.37 -1.61
N ASP A 185 -1.75 2.77 -2.76
CA ASP A 185 -0.41 2.69 -3.32
C ASP A 185 0.11 4.07 -3.76
N ARG A 186 1.45 4.21 -3.78
CA ARG A 186 2.09 5.45 -4.25
C ARG A 186 1.68 5.82 -5.68
N PHE A 187 1.48 4.82 -6.52
CA PHE A 187 1.17 5.00 -7.94
C PHE A 187 -0.27 5.46 -8.16
N GLU A 188 -1.22 4.98 -7.34
CA GLU A 188 -2.62 5.43 -7.33
C GLU A 188 -2.75 6.87 -6.82
N ARG A 189 -2.04 7.23 -5.74
CA ARG A 189 -2.02 8.63 -5.27
C ARG A 189 -1.40 9.58 -6.27
N GLU A 190 -0.32 9.16 -6.95
CA GLU A 190 0.30 9.97 -8.00
C GLU A 190 -0.63 10.11 -9.22
N ALA A 191 -1.30 9.04 -9.63
CA ALA A 191 -2.27 9.06 -10.72
C ALA A 191 -3.46 9.99 -10.39
N GLU A 192 -4.01 9.90 -9.19
CA GLU A 192 -5.12 10.74 -8.72
C GLU A 192 -4.71 12.22 -8.61
N ALA A 193 -3.54 12.50 -8.04
CA ALA A 193 -3.02 13.86 -7.95
C ALA A 193 -2.77 14.46 -9.34
N ASN A 194 -2.23 13.68 -10.27
CA ASN A 194 -2.00 14.10 -11.65
C ASN A 194 -3.32 14.35 -12.38
N ALA A 195 -4.30 13.44 -12.28
CA ALA A 195 -5.63 13.58 -12.87
C ALA A 195 -6.31 14.88 -12.42
N ARG A 196 -6.31 15.17 -11.11
CA ARG A 196 -6.82 16.44 -10.56
C ARG A 196 -6.08 17.66 -11.12
N ALA A 197 -4.76 17.61 -11.18
CA ALA A 197 -3.92 18.71 -11.67
C ALA A 197 -4.16 19.01 -13.15
N VAL A 198 -4.30 17.98 -14.00
CA VAL A 198 -4.49 18.17 -15.44
C VAL A 198 -5.94 18.50 -15.82
N MET A 199 -6.92 18.04 -15.04
CA MET A 199 -8.34 18.34 -15.25
C MET A 199 -8.75 19.72 -14.72
N SER A 200 -8.04 20.26 -13.73
CA SER A 200 -8.27 21.62 -13.21
C SER A 200 -7.73 22.73 -14.13
N ARG A 201 -6.98 22.38 -15.19
CA ARG A 201 -6.50 23.34 -16.20
C ARG A 201 -7.56 23.59 -17.27
N PRO A 202 -7.78 24.86 -17.70
CA PRO A 202 -8.61 25.16 -18.86
C PRO A 202 -8.14 24.35 -20.07
N ALA A 203 -9.08 23.79 -20.83
CA ALA A 203 -8.75 23.07 -22.06
C ALA A 203 -7.97 24.00 -23.01
N PRO A 204 -6.88 23.54 -23.63
CA PRO A 204 -6.14 24.35 -24.58
C PRO A 204 -7.09 24.72 -25.73
N GLN A 205 -7.42 26.01 -25.85
CA GLN A 205 -8.06 26.50 -27.06
C GLN A 205 -7.05 26.42 -28.19
N ALA A 206 -7.43 25.76 -29.28
CA ALA A 206 -6.65 25.78 -30.52
C ALA A 206 -6.59 27.24 -31.02
N SER A 207 -5.48 27.93 -30.74
CA SER A 207 -5.23 29.25 -31.32
C SER A 207 -4.86 29.06 -32.79
N SER A 208 -5.88 29.05 -33.65
CA SER A 208 -5.73 29.39 -35.05
C SER A 208 -5.68 30.92 -35.16
N ASP A 209 -4.50 31.52 -34.94
CA ASP A 209 -4.25 32.88 -35.38
C ASP A 209 -2.81 33.03 -35.89
N VAL A 210 -2.70 32.79 -37.20
CA VAL A 210 -1.63 33.35 -38.04
C VAL A 210 -1.94 34.83 -38.17
N GLN A 211 -1.33 35.67 -37.33
CA GLN A 211 -1.29 37.12 -37.59
C GLN A 211 0.10 37.57 -38.03
N ARG A 212 0.12 37.80 -39.34
CA ARG A 212 1.11 38.46 -40.19
C ARG A 212 1.74 39.69 -39.51
N ALA A 213 3.07 39.76 -39.57
CA ALA A 213 3.87 40.93 -39.22
C ALA A 213 3.62 42.13 -40.16
N PRO A 214 3.79 43.37 -39.66
CA PRO A 214 4.36 44.47 -40.43
C PRO A 214 5.76 44.85 -39.92
N GLY A 215 6.58 45.32 -40.85
CA GLY A 215 8.05 45.48 -40.75
C GLY A 215 8.58 46.66 -39.91
N PRO A 216 9.88 46.98 -40.07
CA PRO A 216 10.70 47.63 -39.05
C PRO A 216 10.57 49.16 -39.07
N GLY A 217 10.45 49.74 -37.87
CA GLY A 217 10.61 51.18 -37.62
C GLY A 217 11.80 51.42 -36.71
N ASN A 218 12.77 52.19 -37.21
CA ASN A 218 13.92 52.72 -36.48
C ASN A 218 13.49 53.62 -35.31
N GLY A 219 14.16 53.49 -34.15
CA GLY A 219 14.06 54.43 -33.05
C GLY A 219 14.97 54.06 -31.89
N THR A 220 15.96 54.91 -31.62
CA THR A 220 17.09 54.75 -30.71
C THR A 220 16.76 54.93 -29.22
N ALA A 221 17.54 54.19 -28.41
CA ALA A 221 18.05 54.53 -27.07
C ALA A 221 17.13 54.41 -25.85
N GLY A 222 17.59 53.59 -24.90
CA GLY A 222 17.23 53.69 -23.48
C GLY A 222 16.60 52.44 -22.87
N VAL A 223 17.21 51.25 -23.02
CA VAL A 223 16.81 50.08 -22.22
C VAL A 223 17.88 49.84 -21.16
N ALA A 224 17.41 49.96 -19.91
CA ALA A 224 18.08 49.57 -18.70
C ALA A 224 18.73 48.18 -18.81
N GLN A 225 19.83 48.00 -18.09
CA GLN A 225 20.52 46.74 -17.91
C GLN A 225 19.52 45.59 -17.71
N ALA A 226 19.64 44.60 -18.58
CA ALA A 226 18.84 43.39 -18.58
C ALA A 226 18.94 42.66 -17.23
N PRO A 227 17.86 42.04 -16.74
CA PRO A 227 17.96 41.14 -15.60
C PRO A 227 18.87 39.97 -16.00
N LEU A 228 19.90 39.72 -15.19
CA LEU A 228 20.68 38.48 -15.18
C LEU A 228 19.72 37.29 -15.30
N GLN A 229 19.75 36.61 -16.43
CA GLN A 229 18.95 35.42 -16.66
C GLN A 229 19.60 34.28 -15.86
N ARG A 230 18.89 33.89 -14.80
CA ARG A 230 19.24 32.80 -13.87
C ARG A 230 18.89 31.47 -14.51
N THR A 231 19.86 30.54 -14.56
CA THR A 231 19.65 29.14 -14.98
C THR A 231 18.95 29.03 -16.37
N LEU A 232 18.63 27.83 -16.85
CA LEU A 232 17.75 27.72 -18.03
C LEU A 232 16.43 28.46 -17.79
N ALA A 233 16.22 29.56 -18.50
CA ALA A 233 15.01 30.38 -18.43
C ALA A 233 14.01 29.98 -19.52
N ALA A 234 12.72 30.20 -19.28
CA ALA A 234 11.68 29.89 -20.27
C ALA A 234 11.83 30.76 -21.54
N GLY A 235 11.57 30.17 -22.70
CA GLY A 235 11.54 30.86 -23.99
C GLY A 235 12.86 30.88 -24.79
N LEU A 236 13.94 30.23 -24.34
CA LEU A 236 15.16 30.05 -25.14
C LEU A 236 14.89 29.33 -26.48
N ALA A 237 15.58 29.78 -27.53
CA ALA A 237 15.41 29.28 -28.89
C ALA A 237 16.02 27.88 -29.09
N LYS A 238 15.46 27.11 -30.04
CA LYS A 238 16.07 25.86 -30.52
C LYS A 238 17.48 26.14 -31.07
N GLY A 239 18.44 25.30 -30.72
CA GLY A 239 19.85 25.43 -31.09
C GLY A 239 20.69 26.22 -30.08
N THR A 240 20.10 26.80 -29.02
CA THR A 240 20.86 27.48 -27.97
C THR A 240 21.82 26.50 -27.30
N PRO A 241 23.14 26.80 -27.26
CA PRO A 241 24.12 25.96 -26.58
C PRO A 241 23.93 25.96 -25.06
N VAL A 242 24.00 24.77 -24.47
CA VAL A 242 23.85 24.57 -23.03
C VAL A 242 25.06 23.87 -22.44
N VAL A 243 25.24 24.03 -21.14
CA VAL A 243 26.26 23.36 -20.34
C VAL A 243 25.58 22.66 -19.17
N LYS A 244 26.05 21.45 -18.85
CA LYS A 244 25.63 20.72 -17.64
C LYS A 244 26.77 20.71 -16.63
N HIS A 245 26.55 21.28 -15.46
CA HIS A 245 27.48 21.26 -14.34
C HIS A 245 27.38 19.91 -13.60
N THR A 246 28.54 19.32 -13.31
CA THR A 246 28.65 18.11 -12.48
C THR A 246 29.78 18.29 -11.46
N ASP A 247 29.83 17.40 -10.47
CA ASP A 247 30.92 17.37 -9.49
C ASP A 247 32.30 17.13 -10.16
N GLU A 248 32.32 16.48 -11.33
CA GLU A 248 33.54 16.15 -12.10
C GLU A 248 33.96 17.24 -13.09
N GLY A 249 33.09 18.23 -13.34
CA GLY A 249 33.31 19.27 -14.34
C GLY A 249 32.09 19.54 -15.23
N ASP A 250 32.24 20.53 -16.10
CA ASP A 250 31.19 20.94 -17.04
C ASP A 250 31.15 20.01 -18.26
N VAL A 251 29.95 19.56 -18.63
CA VAL A 251 29.68 18.79 -19.84
C VAL A 251 29.10 19.71 -20.90
N GLU A 252 29.74 19.73 -22.07
CA GLU A 252 29.44 20.68 -23.16
C GLU A 252 29.05 19.98 -24.48
N GLY A 253 28.75 20.77 -25.51
CA GLY A 253 28.42 20.27 -26.87
C GLY A 253 26.94 19.99 -27.09
N GLN A 254 26.09 20.33 -26.13
CA GLN A 254 24.64 20.11 -26.19
C GLN A 254 23.88 21.41 -26.51
N THR A 255 22.69 21.27 -27.10
CA THR A 255 21.83 22.38 -27.51
C THR A 255 20.36 22.12 -27.16
N ILE A 256 19.57 23.19 -27.04
CA ILE A 256 18.13 23.08 -26.84
C ILE A 256 17.44 22.57 -28.11
N LEU A 257 16.63 21.52 -27.98
CA LEU A 257 15.81 20.98 -29.07
C LEU A 257 14.38 21.55 -29.06
N SER A 258 13.76 21.64 -27.89
CA SER A 258 12.40 22.16 -27.71
C SER A 258 12.12 22.49 -26.25
N PHE A 259 11.10 23.33 -26.01
CA PHE A 259 10.60 23.68 -24.68
C PHE A 259 9.17 23.16 -24.49
N GLY A 260 8.85 22.64 -23.30
CA GLY A 260 7.49 22.24 -22.93
C GLY A 260 7.35 21.96 -21.44
N PHE A 261 6.22 22.38 -20.84
CA PHE A 261 5.90 22.17 -19.41
C PHE A 261 7.00 22.61 -18.43
N GLY A 262 7.61 23.79 -18.64
CA GLY A 262 8.63 24.30 -17.73
C GLY A 262 9.92 23.47 -17.74
N SER A 263 10.25 22.86 -18.88
CA SER A 263 11.47 22.09 -19.07
C SER A 263 11.90 22.10 -20.55
N TYR A 264 13.19 21.87 -20.79
CA TYR A 264 13.81 21.78 -22.09
C TYR A 264 14.17 20.33 -22.44
N LEU A 265 13.94 19.94 -23.68
CA LEU A 265 14.58 18.77 -24.27
C LEU A 265 15.93 19.20 -24.84
N ILE A 266 17.00 18.50 -24.46
CA ILE A 266 18.38 18.83 -24.83
C ILE A 266 18.91 17.77 -25.82
N SER A 267 19.78 18.21 -26.73
CA SER A 267 20.40 17.36 -27.73
C SER A 267 21.28 16.30 -27.08
N GLU A 268 21.57 15.27 -27.88
CA GLU A 268 22.38 14.14 -27.45
C GLU A 268 23.78 14.61 -27.01
N GLY A 269 24.21 14.19 -25.82
CA GLY A 269 25.59 14.39 -25.37
C GLY A 269 26.54 13.35 -25.98
N ALA A 270 27.83 13.44 -25.68
CA ALA A 270 28.83 12.44 -26.09
C ALA A 270 28.52 11.01 -25.57
N ASP A 271 27.63 10.90 -24.58
CA ASP A 271 27.15 9.67 -23.95
C ASP A 271 25.90 9.06 -24.63
N GLY A 272 25.40 9.67 -25.70
CA GLY A 272 24.25 9.15 -26.44
C GLY A 272 22.88 9.46 -25.81
N LYS A 273 22.83 10.24 -24.73
CA LYS A 273 21.58 10.52 -24.00
C LYS A 273 20.98 11.85 -24.41
N LYS A 274 19.65 11.92 -24.50
CA LYS A 274 18.86 13.15 -24.71
C LYS A 274 18.22 13.58 -23.39
N PRO A 275 18.93 14.35 -22.55
CA PRO A 275 18.41 14.72 -21.25
C PRO A 275 17.26 15.72 -21.37
N ARG A 276 16.43 15.74 -20.33
CA ARG A 276 15.40 16.76 -20.13
C ARG A 276 15.77 17.60 -18.92
N ALA A 277 15.91 18.91 -19.12
CA ALA A 277 16.32 19.86 -18.08
C ALA A 277 15.11 20.65 -17.59
N SER A 278 14.78 20.56 -16.31
CA SER A 278 13.75 21.39 -15.68
C SER A 278 14.26 22.83 -15.51
N LEU A 279 13.38 23.83 -15.59
CA LEU A 279 13.77 25.22 -15.28
C LEU A 279 14.26 25.40 -13.81
N LYS A 280 13.95 24.44 -12.93
CA LYS A 280 14.42 24.43 -11.53
C LYS A 280 15.73 23.67 -11.34
N ASP A 281 16.19 22.96 -12.37
CA ASP A 281 17.41 22.16 -12.29
C ASP A 281 18.63 23.07 -12.45
N LYS A 282 19.28 23.35 -11.32
CA LYS A 282 20.46 24.23 -11.26
C LYS A 282 21.72 23.60 -11.85
N SER A 283 21.68 22.30 -12.21
CA SER A 283 22.81 21.67 -12.91
C SER A 283 22.90 22.10 -14.38
N TRP A 284 21.95 22.88 -14.91
CA TRP A 284 21.97 23.34 -16.30
C TRP A 284 22.08 24.85 -16.42
N GLY A 285 22.94 25.29 -17.33
CA GLY A 285 23.05 26.68 -17.78
C GLY A 285 23.12 26.79 -19.29
N THR A 286 23.10 28.00 -19.81
CA THR A 286 23.53 28.27 -21.18
C THR A 286 25.05 28.44 -21.21
N VAL A 287 25.69 28.20 -22.36
CA VAL A 287 27.13 28.47 -22.48
C VAL A 287 27.46 29.96 -22.21
N ALA A 288 26.51 30.85 -22.48
CA ALA A 288 26.67 32.29 -22.26
C ALA A 288 26.60 32.70 -20.77
N ASP A 289 25.90 31.95 -19.91
CA ASP A 289 25.73 32.23 -18.47
C ASP A 289 26.56 31.32 -17.55
N ARG A 290 27.45 30.51 -18.15
CA ARG A 290 28.19 29.41 -17.50
C ARG A 290 28.75 29.74 -16.11
N GLU A 291 29.46 30.85 -15.96
CA GLU A 291 30.08 31.19 -14.67
C GLU A 291 29.03 31.43 -13.58
N THR A 292 27.92 32.07 -13.94
CA THR A 292 26.83 32.36 -13.02
C THR A 292 26.04 31.09 -12.69
N SER A 293 25.67 30.29 -13.70
CA SER A 293 24.97 29.01 -13.48
C SER A 293 25.82 28.01 -12.69
N ARG A 294 27.15 28.03 -12.88
CA ARG A 294 28.10 27.24 -12.09
C ARG A 294 28.11 27.64 -10.62
N ALA A 295 28.19 28.93 -10.33
CA ALA A 295 28.14 29.43 -8.96
C ALA A 295 26.80 29.08 -8.28
N GLU A 296 25.68 29.16 -9.01
CA GLU A 296 24.36 28.73 -8.52
C GLU A 296 24.29 27.23 -8.25
N TYR A 297 24.88 26.40 -9.13
CA TYR A 297 25.02 24.96 -8.94
C TYR A 297 25.82 24.64 -7.69
N GLU A 298 27.00 25.24 -7.51
CA GLU A 298 27.87 25.02 -6.36
C GLU A 298 27.20 25.47 -5.05
N ALA A 299 26.51 26.61 -5.04
CA ALA A 299 25.77 27.08 -3.88
C ALA A 299 24.61 26.12 -3.53
N ALA A 300 23.88 25.61 -4.53
CA ALA A 300 22.84 24.62 -4.30
C ALA A 300 23.39 23.29 -3.82
N ARG A 301 24.52 22.86 -4.38
CA ARG A 301 25.23 21.65 -3.98
C ARG A 301 25.73 21.75 -2.53
N ALA A 302 26.26 22.90 -2.13
CA ALA A 302 26.67 23.16 -0.76
C ALA A 302 25.50 23.06 0.23
N LEU A 303 24.32 23.56 -0.12
CA LEU A 303 23.10 23.40 0.68
C LEU A 303 22.63 21.94 0.76
N GLU A 304 22.78 21.16 -0.31
CA GLU A 304 22.43 19.73 -0.29
C GLU A 304 23.40 18.87 0.52
N LEU A 305 24.67 19.27 0.56
CA LEU A 305 25.75 18.64 1.32
C LEU A 305 25.86 19.15 2.75
N ASP A 306 25.00 20.10 3.15
CA ASP A 306 24.91 20.56 4.52
C ASP A 306 24.67 19.35 5.46
N PRO A 307 25.48 19.18 6.52
CA PRO A 307 25.38 18.02 7.41
C PRO A 307 23.99 17.81 8.02
N ALA A 308 23.25 18.88 8.33
CA ALA A 308 21.91 18.77 8.87
C ALA A 308 20.90 18.30 7.80
N VAL A 309 21.06 18.77 6.56
CA VAL A 309 20.26 18.29 5.42
C VAL A 309 20.54 16.82 5.13
N LEU A 310 21.81 16.41 5.15
CA LEU A 310 22.20 15.01 4.97
C LEU A 310 21.66 14.13 6.11
N ALA A 311 21.75 14.58 7.36
CA ALA A 311 21.18 13.89 8.51
C ALA A 311 19.67 13.76 8.42
N ALA A 312 18.95 14.82 8.03
CA ALA A 312 17.50 14.79 7.82
C ALA A 312 17.11 13.82 6.69
N LYS A 313 17.84 13.82 5.57
CA LYS A 313 17.65 12.85 4.47
C LYS A 313 17.89 11.42 4.94
N GLN A 314 18.92 11.19 5.75
CA GLN A 314 19.22 9.87 6.29
C GLN A 314 18.12 9.40 7.25
N LYS A 315 17.70 10.26 8.18
CA LYS A 315 16.58 9.99 9.09
C LYS A 315 15.30 9.66 8.33
N GLN A 316 14.99 10.38 7.25
CA GLN A 316 13.84 10.05 6.41
C GLN A 316 13.97 8.65 5.78
N LYS A 317 15.15 8.26 5.31
CA LYS A 317 15.38 6.89 4.81
C LYS A 317 15.20 5.85 5.91
N ASP A 318 15.60 6.16 7.15
CA ASP A 318 15.44 5.25 8.30
C ASP A 318 13.96 5.09 8.68
N LEU A 319 13.19 6.19 8.64
CA LEU A 319 11.74 6.14 8.79
C LEU A 319 11.08 5.32 7.66
N ASP A 320 11.51 5.53 6.42
CA ASP A 320 11.00 4.77 5.26
C ASP A 320 11.28 3.26 5.38
N LEU A 321 12.31 2.82 6.12
CA LEU A 321 12.52 1.41 6.43
C LEU A 321 11.43 0.86 7.38
N GLY A 322 11.06 1.62 8.40
CA GLY A 322 9.98 1.24 9.32
C GLY A 322 8.63 1.11 8.61
N GLU A 323 8.41 1.92 7.57
CA GLU A 323 7.23 1.81 6.70
C GLU A 323 7.18 0.52 5.89
N ASN A 324 8.33 -0.11 5.62
CA ASN A 324 8.41 -1.40 4.94
C ASN A 324 8.43 -2.59 5.91
N TYR A 325 8.65 -2.34 7.20
CA TYR A 325 8.84 -3.38 8.22
C TYR A 325 7.77 -4.46 8.16
N LEU A 326 6.49 -4.09 8.28
CA LEU A 326 5.37 -5.03 8.36
C LEU A 326 5.07 -5.78 7.05
N SER A 327 5.81 -5.51 5.97
CA SER A 327 5.64 -6.17 4.68
C SER A 327 6.80 -7.14 4.39
N ALA A 328 7.92 -6.64 3.84
CA ALA A 328 9.03 -7.44 3.37
C ALA A 328 10.00 -7.84 4.48
N ASP A 329 10.27 -6.92 5.41
CA ASP A 329 11.36 -7.08 6.36
C ASP A 329 10.96 -7.86 7.62
N TYR A 330 9.67 -7.89 7.97
CA TYR A 330 9.13 -8.63 9.11
C TYR A 330 9.56 -10.10 9.06
N ARG A 331 9.43 -10.75 7.89
CA ARG A 331 9.77 -12.16 7.69
C ARG A 331 11.25 -12.47 7.84
N ARG A 332 12.13 -11.45 7.83
CA ARG A 332 13.58 -11.60 8.02
C ARG A 332 14.01 -11.14 9.41
N ILE A 333 13.55 -9.98 9.86
CA ILE A 333 13.90 -9.37 11.13
C ILE A 333 13.29 -10.14 12.30
N ASN A 334 12.02 -10.52 12.23
CA ASN A 334 11.36 -11.23 13.32
C ASN A 334 12.03 -12.57 13.70
N PRO A 335 12.39 -13.47 12.75
CA PRO A 335 13.17 -14.66 13.10
C PRO A 335 14.60 -14.34 13.55
N LEU A 336 15.20 -13.23 13.08
CA LEU A 336 16.54 -12.80 13.54
C LEU A 336 16.52 -12.40 15.02
N LEU A 337 15.55 -11.57 15.43
CA LEU A 337 15.41 -11.15 16.83
C LEU A 337 15.17 -12.35 17.76
N ALA A 338 14.37 -13.31 17.30
CA ALA A 338 14.17 -14.55 18.03
C ALA A 338 15.44 -15.41 18.11
N ALA A 339 16.25 -15.47 17.04
CA ALA A 339 17.52 -16.18 17.03
C ALA A 339 18.53 -15.55 18.00
N LEU A 340 18.62 -14.22 18.06
CA LEU A 340 19.44 -13.52 19.05
C LEU A 340 19.05 -13.92 20.48
N GLY A 341 17.74 -13.98 20.77
CA GLY A 341 17.22 -14.49 22.04
C GLY A 341 17.63 -15.94 22.34
N GLN A 342 17.52 -16.84 21.37
CA GLN A 342 17.91 -18.26 21.55
C GLN A 342 19.42 -18.44 21.75
N VAL A 343 20.24 -17.57 21.16
CA VAL A 343 21.70 -17.52 21.34
C VAL A 343 22.10 -16.87 22.68
N GLY A 344 21.11 -16.34 23.43
CA GLY A 344 21.26 -15.87 24.80
C GLY A 344 21.45 -14.37 24.95
N PHE A 345 21.11 -13.57 23.94
CA PHE A 345 21.01 -12.11 24.09
C PHE A 345 19.64 -11.72 24.65
N THR A 346 19.63 -10.81 25.60
CA THR A 346 18.39 -10.28 26.18
C THR A 346 17.76 -9.21 25.28
N PRO A 347 16.43 -9.01 25.34
CA PRO A 347 15.77 -7.95 24.58
C PRO A 347 16.35 -6.56 24.87
N SER A 348 16.64 -6.27 26.14
CA SER A 348 17.30 -5.03 26.59
C SER A 348 18.70 -4.83 25.99
N GLU A 349 19.53 -5.89 25.91
CA GLU A 349 20.82 -5.80 25.22
C GLU A 349 20.64 -5.48 23.74
N ILE A 350 19.71 -6.16 23.06
CA ILE A 350 19.47 -5.97 21.62
C ILE A 350 18.94 -4.56 21.31
N ALA A 351 18.12 -4.00 22.21
CA ALA A 351 17.55 -2.65 22.08
C ALA A 351 18.60 -1.54 22.24
N THR A 352 19.73 -1.83 22.89
CA THR A 352 20.74 -0.83 23.25
C THR A 352 21.48 -0.31 22.01
N PRO A 353 21.59 1.02 21.82
CA PRO A 353 22.38 1.59 20.74
C PRO A 353 23.82 1.08 20.75
N GLY A 354 24.29 0.59 19.60
CA GLY A 354 25.64 0.01 19.47
C GLY A 354 25.77 -1.45 19.89
N PHE A 355 24.65 -2.14 20.20
CA PHE A 355 24.65 -3.59 20.39
C PHE A 355 25.33 -4.31 19.22
N SER A 356 26.10 -5.35 19.55
CA SER A 356 26.81 -6.16 18.57
C SER A 356 26.71 -7.65 18.89
N TYR A 357 26.22 -8.41 17.91
CA TYR A 357 26.15 -9.87 17.98
C TYR A 357 27.47 -10.54 17.53
N LYS A 358 28.51 -9.78 17.17
CA LYS A 358 29.73 -10.28 16.50
C LYS A 358 30.48 -11.35 17.29
N SER A 359 30.39 -11.35 18.62
CA SER A 359 30.99 -12.41 19.45
C SER A 359 30.40 -13.80 19.19
N LYS A 360 29.17 -13.88 18.66
CA LYS A 360 28.43 -15.12 18.38
C LYS A 360 27.88 -15.17 16.95
N GLU A 361 28.52 -14.46 15.99
CA GLU A 361 27.99 -14.25 14.64
C GLU A 361 27.57 -15.53 13.91
N ARG A 362 28.43 -16.57 13.92
CA ARG A 362 28.12 -17.84 13.26
C ARG A 362 26.92 -18.55 13.90
N GLU A 363 26.86 -18.56 15.22
CA GLU A 363 25.75 -19.17 15.97
C GLU A 363 24.43 -18.45 15.68
N VAL A 364 24.45 -17.11 15.65
CA VAL A 364 23.30 -16.29 15.28
C VAL A 364 22.84 -16.56 13.85
N LEU A 365 23.76 -16.66 12.89
CA LEU A 365 23.42 -16.97 11.49
C LEU A 365 22.74 -18.33 11.37
N ASP A 366 23.29 -19.36 11.99
CA ASP A 366 22.75 -20.73 11.92
C ASP A 366 21.37 -20.83 12.59
N THR A 367 21.23 -20.23 13.78
CA THR A 367 19.95 -20.18 14.49
C THR A 367 18.92 -19.33 13.73
N TRP A 368 19.32 -18.23 13.10
CA TRP A 368 18.42 -17.39 12.30
C TRP A 368 17.81 -18.15 11.12
N ARG A 369 18.63 -18.90 10.37
CA ARG A 369 18.14 -19.80 9.30
C ARG A 369 17.16 -20.83 9.85
N SER A 370 17.51 -21.48 10.97
CA SER A 370 16.68 -22.49 11.62
C SER A 370 15.31 -21.93 12.04
N VAL A 371 15.29 -20.78 12.73
CA VAL A 371 14.06 -20.12 13.19
C VAL A 371 13.20 -19.66 12.01
N ALA A 372 13.81 -19.10 10.96
CA ALA A 372 13.07 -18.68 9.77
C ALA A 372 12.37 -19.85 9.06
N MET A 373 13.03 -21.00 8.94
CA MET A 373 12.43 -22.22 8.40
C MET A 373 11.33 -22.78 9.32
N ALA A 374 11.58 -22.86 10.62
CA ALA A 374 10.61 -23.36 11.60
C ALA A 374 9.31 -22.53 11.64
N ARG A 375 9.41 -21.21 11.38
CA ARG A 375 8.26 -20.31 11.29
C ARG A 375 7.61 -20.26 9.90
N GLY A 376 8.13 -20.99 8.92
CA GLY A 376 7.64 -20.99 7.54
C GLY A 376 7.88 -19.66 6.81
N TYR A 377 8.82 -18.84 7.28
CA TYR A 377 9.15 -17.58 6.65
C TYR A 377 10.08 -17.74 5.45
N ALA A 378 10.92 -18.77 5.45
CA ALA A 378 11.82 -19.13 4.37
C ALA A 378 11.94 -20.66 4.26
N ASP A 379 12.40 -21.15 3.12
CA ASP A 379 12.74 -22.55 2.91
C ASP A 379 14.26 -22.78 2.95
N GLU A 380 14.65 -24.06 2.87
CA GLU A 380 16.07 -24.47 2.88
C GLU A 380 16.84 -23.85 1.72
N GLN A 381 16.25 -23.80 0.53
CA GLN A 381 16.87 -23.21 -0.65
C GLN A 381 17.15 -21.71 -0.47
N SER A 382 16.20 -20.97 0.12
CA SER A 382 16.31 -19.54 0.37
C SER A 382 17.35 -19.24 1.44
N THR A 383 17.33 -20.01 2.54
CA THR A 383 18.24 -19.79 3.68
C THR A 383 19.68 -20.24 3.41
N ALA A 384 19.89 -21.17 2.48
CA ALA A 384 21.23 -21.60 2.04
C ALA A 384 22.08 -20.44 1.49
N ALA A 385 21.45 -19.43 0.91
CA ALA A 385 22.13 -18.24 0.39
C ALA A 385 22.39 -17.15 1.45
N TRP A 386 21.79 -17.26 2.65
CA TRP A 386 21.95 -16.24 3.69
C TRP A 386 23.32 -16.39 4.33
N ASP A 387 24.16 -15.36 4.29
CA ASP A 387 25.52 -15.36 4.84
C ASP A 387 25.71 -14.25 5.88
N GLU A 388 26.94 -14.01 6.33
CA GLU A 388 27.26 -12.95 7.29
C GLU A 388 26.86 -11.56 6.77
N LYS A 389 26.88 -11.35 5.44
CA LYS A 389 26.43 -10.09 4.84
C LYS A 389 24.92 -9.94 4.96
N HIS A 390 24.15 -10.98 4.65
CA HIS A 390 22.69 -10.95 4.82
C HIS A 390 22.29 -10.69 6.28
N LEU A 391 23.02 -11.30 7.22
CA LEU A 391 22.84 -11.06 8.64
C LEU A 391 23.13 -9.61 9.02
N ALA A 392 24.26 -9.06 8.57
CA ALA A 392 24.62 -7.67 8.81
C ALA A 392 23.61 -6.68 8.21
N ASP A 393 23.21 -6.88 6.95
CA ASP A 393 22.22 -6.04 6.27
C ASP A 393 20.87 -6.09 7.01
N THR A 394 20.41 -7.28 7.43
CA THR A 394 19.12 -7.44 8.13
C THR A 394 19.17 -6.79 9.52
N PHE A 395 20.28 -6.95 10.24
CA PHE A 395 20.47 -6.30 11.53
C PHE A 395 20.56 -4.78 11.40
N ASP A 396 21.24 -4.25 10.37
CA ASP A 396 21.32 -2.81 10.09
C ASP A 396 19.95 -2.20 9.87
N ILE A 397 19.08 -2.85 9.09
CA ILE A 397 17.69 -2.39 8.90
C ILE A 397 16.98 -2.27 10.25
N PHE A 398 17.05 -3.31 11.09
CA PHE A 398 16.47 -3.27 12.43
C PHE A 398 17.06 -2.15 13.29
N ALA A 399 18.39 -2.03 13.35
CA ALA A 399 19.07 -1.03 14.17
C ALA A 399 18.71 0.40 13.78
N ARG A 400 18.55 0.65 12.46
CA ARG A 400 18.13 1.95 11.93
C ARG A 400 16.68 2.27 12.29
N ILE A 401 15.77 1.30 12.15
CA ILE A 401 14.37 1.46 12.60
C ILE A 401 14.33 1.76 14.11
N ASN A 402 15.08 1.00 14.92
CA ASN A 402 15.16 1.20 16.36
C ASN A 402 15.74 2.59 16.72
N GLY A 403 16.73 3.06 15.97
CA GLY A 403 17.38 4.36 16.19
C GLY A 403 16.46 5.57 15.94
N VAL A 404 15.40 5.42 15.15
CA VAL A 404 14.41 6.47 14.88
C VAL A 404 13.03 6.13 15.46
N TRP A 405 12.96 5.20 16.43
CA TRP A 405 11.69 4.69 16.93
C TRP A 405 10.75 5.80 17.42
N ASP A 406 11.30 6.74 18.20
CA ASP A 406 10.49 7.81 18.80
C ASP A 406 10.03 8.87 17.79
N ASP A 407 10.57 8.85 16.57
CA ASP A 407 10.20 9.75 15.48
C ASP A 407 9.06 9.21 14.59
N PHE A 408 8.69 7.94 14.75
CA PHE A 408 7.47 7.42 14.11
C PHE A 408 6.22 8.09 14.69
N THR A 409 5.14 8.04 13.91
CA THR A 409 3.87 8.62 14.35
C THR A 409 3.28 7.80 15.49
N THR A 410 2.84 8.45 16.56
CA THR A 410 2.01 7.83 17.59
C THR A 410 0.56 7.75 17.08
N PRO A 411 -0.03 6.55 16.93
CA PRO A 411 -1.44 6.42 16.61
C PRO A 411 -2.34 7.18 17.59
N PRO A 412 -3.47 7.72 17.14
CA PRO A 412 -4.44 8.32 18.05
C PRO A 412 -4.96 7.25 19.02
N ALA A 413 -5.08 7.60 20.30
CA ALA A 413 -5.68 6.71 21.29
C ALA A 413 -7.13 6.42 20.88
N ASN A 414 -7.51 5.13 20.81
CA ASN A 414 -8.90 4.73 20.64
C ASN A 414 -9.65 4.91 21.98
N ALA A 415 -10.98 5.01 21.91
CA ALA A 415 -11.84 5.23 23.09
C ALA A 415 -11.74 4.10 24.14
N ASP A 416 -11.28 2.91 23.73
CA ASP A 416 -11.22 1.72 24.58
C ASP A 416 -9.89 1.55 25.34
N GLY A 417 -8.85 2.30 24.98
CA GLY A 417 -7.55 2.32 25.69
C GLY A 417 -6.73 1.02 25.65
N ASN A 418 -7.20 -0.01 24.93
CA ASN A 418 -6.56 -1.32 24.86
C ASN A 418 -6.15 -1.68 23.43
N VAL A 419 -5.09 -2.48 23.32
CA VAL A 419 -4.68 -3.16 22.08
C VAL A 419 -4.69 -4.65 22.26
N VAL A 420 -4.90 -5.37 21.17
CA VAL A 420 -5.03 -6.82 21.17
C VAL A 420 -4.05 -7.47 20.20
N ARG A 421 -3.69 -8.71 20.49
CA ARG A 421 -2.79 -9.51 19.66
C ARG A 421 -3.24 -10.97 19.68
N GLY A 422 -3.15 -11.65 18.54
CA GLY A 422 -3.35 -13.09 18.47
C GLY A 422 -2.07 -13.83 18.11
N ASP A 423 -1.82 -14.94 18.79
CA ASP A 423 -0.68 -15.82 18.58
C ASP A 423 -1.11 -17.28 18.41
N SER A 424 -0.27 -18.04 17.72
CA SER A 424 -0.47 -19.48 17.50
C SER A 424 0.28 -20.31 18.54
N LYS A 425 -0.03 -21.61 18.63
CA LYS A 425 0.52 -22.55 19.62
C LYS A 425 2.04 -22.53 19.86
N HIS A 426 2.84 -22.12 18.88
CA HIS A 426 4.30 -22.04 19.04
C HIS A 426 4.72 -21.04 20.13
N MET A 427 3.85 -20.09 20.50
CA MET A 427 4.11 -19.16 21.59
C MET A 427 3.95 -19.79 22.98
N TYR A 428 3.33 -20.97 23.12
CA TYR A 428 3.16 -21.61 24.44
C TYR A 428 4.49 -21.88 25.16
N ASP A 429 5.53 -22.24 24.41
CA ASP A 429 6.87 -22.49 24.96
C ASP A 429 7.63 -21.20 25.33
N SER A 430 7.11 -20.03 24.96
CA SER A 430 7.74 -18.73 25.25
C SER A 430 7.56 -18.34 26.72
N PHE A 431 8.38 -17.38 27.17
CA PHE A 431 8.29 -16.80 28.53
C PHE A 431 8.33 -17.84 29.65
N GLY A 432 9.15 -18.89 29.51
CA GLY A 432 9.27 -19.94 30.51
C GLY A 432 8.05 -20.85 30.63
N GLY A 433 7.19 -20.91 29.59
CA GLY A 433 5.99 -21.75 29.59
C GLY A 433 4.80 -21.14 30.33
N ILE A 434 4.85 -19.84 30.65
CA ILE A 434 3.78 -19.12 31.39
C ILE A 434 2.41 -19.25 30.73
N LEU A 435 2.37 -19.47 29.41
CA LEU A 435 1.13 -19.59 28.63
C LEU A 435 0.56 -21.01 28.62
N LYS A 436 1.27 -22.03 29.13
CA LYS A 436 0.85 -23.44 29.15
C LYS A 436 -0.13 -23.77 30.27
N GLN A 437 -0.99 -22.83 30.64
CA GLN A 437 -1.87 -22.99 31.80
C GLN A 437 -2.93 -24.09 31.59
N GLN A 438 -3.23 -24.46 30.34
CA GLN A 438 -4.11 -25.58 30.01
C GLN A 438 -3.60 -26.94 30.52
N GLU A 439 -2.28 -27.12 30.68
CA GLU A 439 -1.70 -28.38 31.17
C GLU A 439 -1.95 -28.57 32.67
N SER A 440 -1.94 -27.47 33.42
CA SER A 440 -2.19 -27.45 34.87
C SER A 440 -3.66 -27.21 35.24
N HIS A 441 -4.48 -26.70 34.31
CA HIS A 441 -5.89 -26.35 34.52
C HIS A 441 -6.81 -27.00 33.46
N PRO A 442 -6.96 -28.34 33.46
CA PRO A 442 -7.73 -29.06 32.45
C PRO A 442 -9.23 -28.71 32.43
N GLU A 443 -9.79 -28.28 33.57
CA GLU A 443 -11.18 -27.82 33.69
C GLU A 443 -11.37 -26.34 33.29
N GLY A 444 -10.28 -25.64 32.94
CA GLY A 444 -10.27 -24.21 32.65
C GLY A 444 -10.32 -23.34 33.92
N GLY A 445 -10.33 -22.02 33.71
CA GLY A 445 -10.45 -21.05 34.79
C GLY A 445 -9.53 -19.84 34.65
N TYR A 446 -9.63 -18.93 35.63
CA TYR A 446 -8.75 -17.77 35.73
C TYR A 446 -7.55 -18.10 36.62
N VAL A 447 -6.35 -17.92 36.08
CA VAL A 447 -5.06 -18.14 36.75
C VAL A 447 -4.42 -16.79 37.00
N SER A 448 -4.13 -16.46 38.26
CA SER A 448 -3.33 -15.27 38.60
C SER A 448 -1.87 -15.57 38.32
N VAL A 449 -1.19 -14.63 37.65
CA VAL A 449 0.20 -14.79 37.21
C VAL A 449 1.11 -13.76 37.87
N ASP A 450 0.72 -12.48 37.83
CA ASP A 450 1.44 -11.36 38.44
C ASP A 450 2.94 -11.33 38.09
N GLN A 451 3.27 -11.41 36.80
CA GLN A 451 4.64 -11.51 36.31
C GLN A 451 4.93 -10.51 35.20
N THR A 452 6.09 -9.85 35.28
CA THR A 452 6.59 -8.97 34.21
C THR A 452 7.53 -9.72 33.28
N ILE A 453 7.34 -9.55 31.98
CA ILE A 453 8.18 -10.10 30.91
C ILE A 453 8.70 -8.97 30.02
N GLU A 454 9.80 -9.22 29.31
CA GLU A 454 10.26 -8.39 28.20
C GLU A 454 9.89 -9.05 26.88
N TRP A 455 9.21 -8.30 25.99
CA TRP A 455 8.85 -8.83 24.69
C TRP A 455 10.08 -8.93 23.77
N PRO A 456 10.38 -10.09 23.17
CA PRO A 456 11.67 -10.37 22.54
C PRO A 456 11.84 -9.83 21.11
N ALA A 457 10.84 -9.14 20.58
CA ALA A 457 10.85 -8.62 19.22
C ALA A 457 10.13 -7.27 19.16
N ILE A 458 10.01 -6.66 17.98
CA ILE A 458 9.02 -5.61 17.78
C ILE A 458 7.63 -6.24 17.96
N LEU A 459 6.91 -5.77 18.98
CA LEU A 459 5.57 -6.25 19.32
C LEU A 459 4.57 -5.58 18.38
N SER A 460 3.85 -6.38 17.60
CA SER A 460 2.74 -5.91 16.76
C SER A 460 1.40 -6.21 17.44
N THR A 461 0.52 -5.22 17.49
CA THR A 461 -0.81 -5.27 18.10
C THR A 461 -1.79 -4.49 17.24
N THR A 462 -3.09 -4.62 17.47
CA THR A 462 -4.11 -3.84 16.78
C THR A 462 -5.11 -3.27 17.76
N TYR A 463 -5.68 -2.11 17.42
CA TYR A 463 -6.78 -1.52 18.16
C TYR A 463 -8.13 -2.17 17.81
N GLY A 464 -9.04 -2.19 18.79
CA GLY A 464 -10.43 -2.55 18.59
C GLY A 464 -10.75 -4.02 18.87
N ASP A 465 -11.80 -4.51 18.24
CA ASP A 465 -12.39 -5.82 18.54
C ASP A 465 -11.50 -6.97 18.01
N PRO A 466 -11.05 -7.92 18.86
CA PRO A 466 -10.32 -9.11 18.42
C PRO A 466 -10.98 -9.88 17.26
N LEU A 467 -12.30 -9.83 17.15
CA LEU A 467 -13.06 -10.54 16.12
C LEU A 467 -13.05 -9.87 14.75
N THR A 468 -12.76 -8.58 14.68
CA THR A 468 -12.74 -7.85 13.39
C THR A 468 -11.43 -8.01 12.65
N HIS A 469 -10.37 -8.45 13.33
CA HIS A 469 -9.01 -8.53 12.79
C HIS A 469 -8.63 -9.96 12.43
N THR A 470 -8.37 -10.23 11.16
CA THR A 470 -8.12 -11.61 10.67
C THR A 470 -6.87 -12.27 11.26
N TYR A 471 -5.91 -11.49 11.73
CA TYR A 471 -4.67 -11.96 12.40
C TYR A 471 -4.88 -12.27 13.88
N VAL A 472 -6.00 -11.85 14.48
CA VAL A 472 -6.37 -12.13 15.87
C VAL A 472 -7.51 -13.14 15.92
N ALA A 473 -8.53 -12.94 15.10
CA ALA A 473 -9.65 -13.85 14.93
C ALA A 473 -9.16 -15.25 14.50
N GLY A 474 -9.47 -16.26 15.29
CA GLY A 474 -9.05 -17.64 15.02
C GLY A 474 -7.69 -18.03 15.61
N LYS A 475 -7.02 -17.13 16.34
CA LYS A 475 -5.81 -17.48 17.09
C LYS A 475 -6.14 -18.19 18.39
N GLU A 476 -5.20 -19.03 18.82
CA GLU A 476 -5.37 -19.89 19.99
C GLU A 476 -5.01 -19.16 21.28
N ILE A 477 -4.04 -18.25 21.20
CA ILE A 477 -3.65 -17.36 22.29
C ILE A 477 -4.08 -15.96 21.87
N VAL A 478 -4.82 -15.27 22.72
CA VAL A 478 -5.20 -13.86 22.51
C VAL A 478 -4.72 -13.04 23.69
N TRP A 479 -4.01 -11.96 23.43
CA TRP A 479 -3.57 -10.98 24.41
C TRP A 479 -4.47 -9.76 24.36
N GLU A 480 -4.84 -9.27 25.52
CA GLU A 480 -5.41 -7.94 25.71
C GLU A 480 -4.45 -7.13 26.58
N PHE A 481 -3.95 -6.04 26.02
CA PHE A 481 -3.01 -5.15 26.67
C PHE A 481 -3.69 -3.84 27.05
N GLY A 482 -3.64 -3.50 28.34
CA GLY A 482 -3.85 -2.14 28.80
C GLY A 482 -2.70 -1.24 28.33
N LEU A 483 -3.03 -0.02 27.88
CA LEU A 483 -2.04 0.97 27.48
C LEU A 483 -1.91 2.10 28.52
N PRO A 484 -0.72 2.33 29.06
CA PRO A 484 -0.48 3.43 29.98
C PRO A 484 -0.31 4.73 29.19
N GLU A 485 -0.55 5.85 29.85
CA GLU A 485 -0.11 7.14 29.34
C GLU A 485 1.40 7.13 29.11
N GLY A 486 1.86 7.72 28.01
CA GLY A 486 3.29 7.75 27.66
C GLY A 486 3.85 6.44 27.09
N HIS A 487 3.02 5.48 26.68
CA HIS A 487 3.48 4.28 25.99
C HIS A 487 4.33 4.60 24.74
N ARG A 488 5.30 3.73 24.41
CA ARG A 488 6.19 3.89 23.23
C ARG A 488 5.62 3.25 21.95
N GLY A 489 4.30 3.21 21.86
CA GLY A 489 3.60 2.63 20.72
C GLY A 489 3.69 3.54 19.49
N ARG A 490 3.98 2.97 18.32
CA ARG A 490 4.17 3.67 17.05
C ARG A 490 3.47 2.97 15.88
N ALA A 491 3.01 3.77 14.93
CA ALA A 491 2.53 3.31 13.64
C ALA A 491 3.74 2.99 12.76
N LEU A 492 3.93 1.71 12.47
CA LEU A 492 4.79 1.24 11.39
C LEU A 492 3.89 0.78 10.25
N GLY A 493 4.36 0.88 9.01
CA GLY A 493 3.64 0.36 7.84
C GLY A 493 2.60 1.30 7.22
N ARG A 494 3.02 2.09 6.22
CA ARG A 494 2.16 3.01 5.46
C ARG A 494 0.98 2.32 4.77
N ASN A 495 1.15 1.04 4.43
CA ASN A 495 0.14 0.26 3.71
C ASN A 495 -0.83 -0.47 4.64
N ASN A 496 -0.66 -0.36 5.98
CA ASN A 496 -1.49 -1.09 6.95
C ASN A 496 -2.43 -0.22 7.77
N GLN A 497 -2.72 0.99 7.27
CA GLN A 497 -3.58 1.95 7.99
C GLN A 497 -5.00 1.43 8.24
N SER A 498 -5.50 0.50 7.42
CA SER A 498 -6.81 -0.14 7.62
C SER A 498 -6.84 -1.11 8.81
N GLU A 499 -5.68 -1.63 9.24
CA GLU A 499 -5.59 -2.64 10.30
C GLU A 499 -5.45 -2.01 11.69
N ALA A 500 -5.42 -0.68 11.79
CA ALA A 500 -5.26 0.06 13.04
C ALA A 500 -4.10 -0.48 13.89
N GLU A 501 -2.99 -0.83 13.22
CA GLU A 501 -1.88 -1.50 13.86
C GLU A 501 -1.09 -0.53 14.76
N MET A 502 -0.75 -1.02 15.94
CA MET A 502 0.11 -0.36 16.91
C MET A 502 1.28 -1.28 17.19
N THR A 503 2.50 -0.78 17.00
CA THR A 503 3.73 -1.55 17.27
C THR A 503 4.52 -0.96 18.44
N PHE A 504 5.23 -1.81 19.17
CA PHE A 504 6.07 -1.42 20.31
C PHE A 504 7.49 -1.94 20.11
N PRO A 505 8.51 -1.24 20.63
CA PRO A 505 9.89 -1.59 20.38
C PRO A 505 10.25 -2.92 21.04
N ILE A 506 11.36 -3.53 20.60
CA ILE A 506 11.93 -4.69 21.29
C ILE A 506 12.24 -4.35 22.75
N GLY A 507 12.03 -5.32 23.64
CA GLY A 507 12.21 -5.13 25.08
C GLY A 507 11.04 -4.41 25.74
N THR A 508 9.92 -4.21 25.05
CA THR A 508 8.69 -3.70 25.67
C THR A 508 8.35 -4.56 26.88
N LYS A 509 8.33 -3.95 28.06
CA LYS A 509 7.96 -4.60 29.31
C LYS A 509 6.44 -4.76 29.37
N ILE A 510 6.00 -5.97 29.70
CA ILE A 510 4.60 -6.35 29.78
C ILE A 510 4.37 -6.99 31.13
N HIS A 511 3.41 -6.48 31.89
CA HIS A 511 3.00 -7.05 33.16
C HIS A 511 1.75 -7.93 32.97
N ILE A 512 1.90 -9.24 33.12
CA ILE A 512 0.80 -10.21 32.98
C ILE A 512 0.10 -10.34 34.33
N THR A 513 -1.14 -9.88 34.41
CA THR A 513 -1.93 -9.90 35.64
C THR A 513 -2.57 -11.28 35.84
N ARG A 514 -3.23 -11.79 34.80
CA ARG A 514 -3.94 -13.07 34.83
C ARG A 514 -4.13 -13.68 33.45
N ILE A 515 -4.40 -14.98 33.44
CA ILE A 515 -4.71 -15.76 32.24
C ILE A 515 -6.07 -16.43 32.42
N LEU A 516 -6.91 -16.41 31.38
CA LEU A 516 -8.11 -17.24 31.29
C LEU A 516 -7.82 -18.45 30.39
N VAL A 517 -7.92 -19.64 30.98
CA VAL A 517 -7.87 -20.92 30.27
C VAL A 517 -9.29 -21.36 29.92
N ARG A 518 -9.59 -21.48 28.63
CA ARG A 518 -10.92 -21.85 28.12
C ARG A 518 -11.01 -23.34 27.82
N SER A 519 -10.99 -24.13 28.89
CA SER A 519 -11.29 -25.56 28.87
C SER A 519 -12.47 -25.85 29.80
N GLY A 520 -12.96 -27.09 29.81
CA GLY A 520 -14.06 -27.54 30.67
C GLY A 520 -15.25 -26.59 30.67
N ASP A 521 -15.66 -26.18 31.87
CA ASP A 521 -16.77 -25.26 32.09
C ASP A 521 -16.51 -23.84 31.55
N PHE A 522 -15.24 -23.46 31.39
CA PHE A 522 -14.82 -22.15 30.88
C PHE A 522 -14.68 -22.10 29.35
N ARG A 523 -14.97 -23.19 28.63
CA ARG A 523 -14.81 -23.25 27.16
C ARG A 523 -15.52 -22.09 26.43
N GLN A 524 -16.69 -21.67 26.92
CA GLN A 524 -17.48 -20.59 26.31
C GLN A 524 -17.24 -19.20 26.93
N GLU A 525 -16.44 -19.10 27.99
CA GLU A 525 -16.19 -17.84 28.69
C GLU A 525 -15.58 -16.81 27.72
N LYS A 526 -16.23 -15.65 27.59
CA LYS A 526 -15.82 -14.54 26.71
C LYS A 526 -15.65 -14.93 25.22
N SER A 527 -16.29 -16.00 24.75
CA SER A 527 -16.27 -16.41 23.34
C SER A 527 -16.79 -15.34 22.38
N THR A 528 -17.73 -14.51 22.84
CA THR A 528 -18.29 -13.39 22.07
C THR A 528 -17.31 -12.23 21.89
N LYS A 529 -16.24 -12.13 22.69
CA LYS A 529 -15.20 -11.08 22.58
C LYS A 529 -13.94 -11.59 21.89
N TYR A 530 -13.52 -12.83 22.14
CA TYR A 530 -12.25 -13.36 21.62
C TYR A 530 -12.41 -14.51 20.61
N GLY A 531 -13.64 -14.82 20.23
CA GLY A 531 -13.96 -15.91 19.31
C GLY A 531 -13.89 -17.28 19.96
N GLU A 532 -14.28 -18.32 19.23
CA GLU A 532 -14.32 -19.69 19.77
C GLU A 532 -12.96 -20.37 19.77
N SER A 533 -12.03 -19.93 18.93
CA SER A 533 -10.72 -20.56 18.75
C SER A 533 -9.72 -20.22 19.86
N ALA A 534 -9.90 -19.11 20.57
CA ALA A 534 -9.00 -18.69 21.63
C ALA A 534 -9.13 -19.62 22.84
N ALA A 535 -8.12 -20.47 23.06
CA ALA A 535 -8.03 -21.37 24.20
C ALA A 535 -7.41 -20.69 25.43
N VAL A 536 -6.52 -19.71 25.20
CA VAL A 536 -5.83 -18.96 26.26
C VAL A 536 -5.99 -17.46 26.00
N ILE A 537 -6.51 -16.73 26.99
CA ILE A 537 -6.63 -15.27 26.93
C ILE A 537 -5.73 -14.68 28.01
N VAL A 538 -4.78 -13.85 27.60
CA VAL A 538 -3.80 -13.22 28.48
C VAL A 538 -4.22 -11.77 28.72
N PHE A 539 -4.42 -11.42 29.98
CA PHE A 539 -4.67 -10.04 30.40
C PHE A 539 -3.38 -9.47 30.92
N ALA A 540 -2.91 -8.40 30.29
CA ALA A 540 -1.65 -7.78 30.62
C ALA A 540 -1.69 -6.26 30.44
N ASP A 541 -0.71 -5.57 31.00
CA ASP A 541 -0.50 -4.15 30.81
C ASP A 541 0.85 -3.94 30.15
N ILE A 542 0.90 -3.15 29.08
CA ILE A 542 2.16 -2.62 28.58
C ILE A 542 2.66 -1.62 29.62
N LEU A 543 3.93 -1.65 29.96
CA LEU A 543 4.50 -0.66 30.87
C LEU A 543 5.05 0.52 30.07
N ALA A 544 5.00 1.72 30.66
CA ALA A 544 5.60 2.89 30.06
C ALA A 544 7.11 2.64 29.84
N GLY A 545 7.64 3.12 28.73
CA GLY A 545 9.07 2.99 28.46
C GLY A 545 9.86 3.89 29.41
N GLU A 546 10.80 3.31 30.16
CA GLU A 546 11.85 4.06 30.88
C GLU A 546 13.00 4.43 29.92
#